data_AF-Q4A004-F1
#
_entry.id   AF-Q4A004-F1
#
_cell.length_a   1.000
_cell.length_b   1.000
_cell.length_c   1.000
_cell.angle_alpha   90.00
_cell.angle_beta   90.00
_cell.angle_gamma   90.00
#
_symmetry.space_group_name_H-M   'P 1'
#
loop_
_entity.id
_entity.type
_entity.pdbx_description
1 polymer ?
#
loop_
_entity_poly.entity_id
_entity_poly.type
_entity_poly.pdbx_seq_one_letter_code
_entity_poly.pdbx_strand_id
1 'polypeptide(L)' 'MENYGNFFGQNLFVGAAGILLMVGTFQSLGIKVDAVQLVLASVPISIIVFLIVWINNIRFDKYLYKKYGTKRVNKDE' A
#
# COMPACT_ATOMS: atom_id res chain seq x y z
N MET A 1 7.58 -5.00 -10.10
CA MET A 1 7.47 -3.71 -9.38
C MET A 1 6.13 -3.71 -8.68
N GLU A 2 6.07 -4.18 -7.43
CA GLU A 2 4.82 -4.12 -6.67
C GLU A 2 4.57 -2.66 -6.30
N ASN A 3 3.62 -2.03 -6.97
CA ASN A 3 3.17 -0.70 -6.61
C ASN A 3 2.47 -0.79 -5.26
N TYR A 4 2.77 0.14 -4.36
CA TYR A 4 2.11 0.24 -3.05
C TYR A 4 0.58 0.14 -3.16
N GLY A 5 -0.03 0.70 -4.21
CA GLY A 5 -1.47 0.54 -4.48
C GLY A 5 -1.91 -0.92 -4.71
N ASN A 6 -1.10 -1.73 -5.39
CA ASN A 6 -1.37 -3.17 -5.55
C ASN A 6 -1.22 -3.90 -4.21
N PHE A 7 -0.20 -3.55 -3.42
CA PHE A 7 0.04 -4.15 -2.10
C PHE A 7 -1.09 -3.84 -1.09
N PHE A 8 -1.55 -2.59 -1.00
CA PHE A 8 -2.63 -2.21 -0.09
C PHE A 8 -4.02 -2.55 -0.63
N GLY A 9 -4.21 -2.51 -1.96
CA GLY A 9 -5.44 -2.93 -2.62
C GLY A 9 -5.72 -4.43 -2.47
N GLN A 10 -4.70 -5.28 -2.60
CA GLN A 10 -4.85 -6.72 -2.34
C GLN A 10 -5.17 -7.00 -0.88
N ASN A 11 -4.63 -6.25 0.08
CA ASN A 11 -4.91 -6.47 1.50
C ASN A 11 -6.30 -5.94 1.96
N LEU A 12 -6.94 -5.06 1.17
CA LEU A 12 -8.34 -4.67 1.36
C LEU A 12 -9.34 -5.66 0.74
N PHE A 13 -8.85 -6.67 0.03
CA PHE A 13 -9.71 -7.69 -0.54
C PHE A 13 -10.07 -8.73 0.52
N VAL A 14 -11.37 -9.00 0.69
CA VAL A 14 -11.89 -9.96 1.68
C VAL A 14 -11.33 -11.37 1.47
N GLY A 15 -11.05 -11.75 0.21
CA GLY A 15 -10.47 -13.05 -0.13
C GLY A 15 -8.94 -13.08 -0.13
N ALA A 16 -8.26 -12.06 0.41
CA ALA A 16 -6.80 -12.05 0.48
C ALA A 16 -6.30 -13.13 1.46
N ALA A 17 -5.21 -13.80 1.10
CA ALA A 17 -4.62 -14.86 1.92
C ALA A 17 -4.31 -14.38 3.36
N GLY A 18 -3.87 -13.13 3.52
CA GLY A 18 -3.62 -12.52 4.83
C GLY A 18 -4.88 -12.33 5.68
N ILE A 19 -6.01 -11.94 5.07
CA ILE A 19 -7.30 -11.78 5.77
C ILE A 19 -7.80 -13.15 6.24
N LEU A 20 -7.78 -14.15 5.35
CA LEU A 20 -8.18 -15.53 5.66
C LEU A 20 -7.34 -16.14 6.80
N LEU A 21 -6.02 -15.91 6.80
CA LEU A 21 -5.14 -16.33 7.88
C LEU A 21 -5.52 -15.68 9.22
N MET A 22 -5.80 -14.37 9.22
CA MET A 22 -6.26 -13.67 10.43
C MET A 22 -7.60 -14.24 10.93
N VAL A 23 -8.58 -14.48 10.05
CA VAL A 23 -9.84 -15.13 10.42
C VAL A 23 -9.59 -16.48 11.09
N GLY A 24 -8.74 -17.34 10.50
CA GLY A 24 -8.39 -18.63 11.09
C GLY A 24 -7.72 -18.50 12.46
N THR A 25 -6.89 -17.47 12.64
CA THR A 25 -6.22 -17.18 13.92
C THR A 25 -7.23 -16.74 14.98
N PHE A 26 -8.14 -15.81 14.66
CA PHE A 26 -9.21 -15.39 15.57
C PHE A 26 -10.15 -16.54 15.95
N GLN A 27 -10.48 -17.41 14.99
CA GLN A 27 -11.28 -18.60 15.26
C GLN A 27 -10.56 -19.57 16.22
N SER A 28 -9.24 -19.75 16.08
CA SER A 28 -8.45 -20.58 16.99
C SER A 28 -8.42 -20.05 18.43
N LEU A 29 -8.59 -18.74 18.60
CA LEU A 29 -8.69 -18.05 19.89
C LEU A 29 -10.13 -18.02 20.45
N GLY A 30 -11.10 -18.62 19.76
CA GLY A 30 -12.51 -18.62 20.14
C GLY A 30 -13.26 -17.31 19.83
N ILE A 31 -12.64 -16.40 19.08
CA ILE A 31 -13.22 -15.10 18.71
C ILE A 31 -13.89 -15.24 17.34
N LYS A 32 -15.21 -15.08 17.29
CA LYS A 32 -15.97 -15.07 16.04
C LYS A 32 -15.82 -13.72 15.34
N VAL A 33 -14.92 -13.67 14.37
CA VAL A 33 -14.71 -12.51 13.49
C VAL A 33 -14.91 -12.95 12.06
N ASP A 34 -15.64 -12.13 11.30
CA ASP A 34 -15.82 -12.34 9.87
C ASP A 34 -14.74 -11.60 9.04
N ALA A 35 -14.42 -12.13 7.86
CA ALA A 35 -13.43 -11.55 6.95
C ALA A 35 -13.79 -10.11 6.57
N VAL A 36 -15.08 -9.83 6.37
CA VAL A 36 -15.57 -8.47 6.04
C VAL A 36 -15.29 -7.49 7.19
N GLN A 37 -15.43 -7.92 8.44
CA GLN A 37 -15.16 -7.07 9.61
C GLN A 37 -13.68 -6.72 9.70
N LEU A 38 -12.78 -7.66 9.42
CA LEU A 38 -11.33 -7.39 9.39
C LEU A 38 -10.94 -6.44 8.27
N VAL A 39 -11.55 -6.59 7.08
CA VAL A 39 -11.33 -5.65 5.98
C VAL A 39 -11.82 -4.26 6.35
N LEU A 40 -13.03 -4.12 6.92
CA LEU A 40 -13.54 -2.83 7.35
C LEU A 40 -12.64 -2.19 8.41
N ALA A 41 -12.07 -2.98 9.32
CA ALA A 41 -11.12 -2.50 10.31
C ALA A 41 -9.78 -2.05 9.70
N SER A 42 -9.38 -2.57 8.53
CA SER A 42 -8.13 -2.19 7.85
C SER A 42 -8.27 -0.97 6.93
N VAL A 43 -9.49 -0.56 6.58
CA VAL A 43 -9.78 0.66 5.78
C VAL A 43 -9.09 1.92 6.33
N PRO A 44 -9.23 2.32 7.61
CA PRO A 44 -8.59 3.54 8.11
C PRO A 44 -7.06 3.49 7.99
N ILE A 45 -6.46 2.32 8.22
CA ILE A 45 -5.01 2.10 8.07
C ILE A 45 -4.61 2.24 6.60
N SER A 46 -5.39 1.70 5.67
CA SER A 46 -5.12 1.82 4.23
C SER A 46 -5.09 3.28 3.77
N ILE A 47 -5.97 4.13 4.30
CA ILE A 47 -6.01 5.56 3.98
C ILE A 47 -4.76 6.27 4.51
N ILE A 48 -4.39 6.03 5.76
CA ILE A 48 -3.19 6.63 6.38
C ILE A 48 -1.94 6.25 5.59
N VAL A 49 -1.80 4.96 5.25
CA VAL A 49 -0.65 4.47 4.51
C VAL A 49 -0.62 5.02 3.09
N PHE A 50 -1.78 5.13 2.43
CA PHE A 50 -1.88 5.77 1.12
C PHE A 50 -1.36 7.21 1.16
N LEU A 51 -1.73 8.00 2.17
CA LEU A 51 -1.24 9.38 2.35
C LEU A 51 0.29 9.41 2.56
N ILE A 52 0.82 8.52 3.41
CA ILE A 52 2.26 8.43 3.66
C ILE A 52 3.03 8.09 2.38
N VAL A 53 2.55 7.11 1.62
CA VAL A 53 3.15 6.71 0.35
C VAL A 53 3.07 7.83 -0.66
N TRP A 54 1.94 8.52 -0.76
CA TRP A 54 1.75 9.66 -1.66
C TRP A 54 2.80 10.76 -1.38
N ILE A 55 2.97 11.12 -0.10
CA ILE A 55 3.97 12.12 0.32
C ILE A 55 5.39 11.63 0.01
N ASN A 56 5.70 10.38 0.33
CA ASN A 56 7.02 9.80 0.05
C ASN A 56 7.32 9.78 -1.45
N ASN A 57 6.33 9.44 -2.28
CA ASN A 57 6.51 9.40 -3.73
C ASN A 57 6.85 10.79 -4.28
N ILE A 58 6.16 11.85 -3.83
CA ILE A 58 6.47 13.24 -4.21
C ILE A 58 7.89 13.64 -3.76
N ARG A 59 8.27 13.27 -2.53
CA ARG A 59 9.62 13.58 -2.02
C ARG A 59 10.71 12.82 -2.78
N PHE A 60 10.44 11.56 -3.11
CA PHE A 60 11.33 10.70 -3.86
C PHE A 60 11.51 11.21 -5.29
N ASP A 61 10.43 11.61 -5.94
CA ASP A 61 10.47 12.20 -7.28
C ASP A 61 11.30 13.50 -7.30
N LYS A 62 11.11 14.38 -6.31
CA LYS A 62 11.95 15.57 -6.12
C LYS A 62 13.42 15.23 -5.88
N TYR A 63 13.70 14.19 -5.11
CA TYR A 63 15.07 13.71 -4.88
C TYR A 63 15.70 13.20 -6.17
N LEU A 64 14.98 12.38 -6.95
CA LEU A 64 15.44 11.86 -8.23
C LEU A 64 15.67 12.97 -9.24
N TYR A 65 14.75 13.94 -9.34
CA TYR A 65 14.91 15.11 -10.19
C TYR A 65 16.14 15.94 -9.80
N LYS A 66 16.38 16.15 -8.51
CA LYS A 66 17.58 16.88 -8.06
C LYS A 66 18.88 16.11 -8.33
N LYS A 67 18.85 14.78 -8.21
CA LYS A 67 20.05 13.92 -8.37
C LYS A 67 20.39 13.62 -9.83
N TYR A 68 19.38 13.51 -10.69
CA TYR A 68 19.52 13.06 -12.08
C TYR A 68 18.97 14.05 -13.12
N GLY A 69 18.28 15.13 -12.71
CA GLY A 69 17.70 16.15 -13.60
C GLY A 69 18.69 17.09 -14.28
N THR A 70 20.00 16.85 -14.14
CA THR A 70 21.02 17.53 -14.94
C THR A 70 21.62 16.56 -15.97
N LYS A 71 20.81 16.17 -16.96
CA LYS A 71 21.26 16.18 -18.34
C LYS A 71 20.20 16.89 -19.16
N ARG A 72 20.40 18.18 -19.40
CA ARG A 72 19.87 18.79 -20.62
C ARG A 72 20.41 17.91 -21.75
N VAL A 73 19.54 17.13 -22.37
CA VAL A 73 19.83 16.65 -23.72
C VAL A 73 19.87 17.92 -24.54
N ASN A 74 21.07 18.46 -24.72
CA ASN A 74 21.30 19.54 -25.65
C ASN A 74 20.89 18.96 -26.99
N LYS A 75 19.77 19.46 -27.49
CA LYS A 75 19.26 19.13 -28.82
C LYS A 75 20.08 20.00 -29.76
N ASP A 76 21.34 19.63 -29.92
CA ASP A 76 22.25 20.25 -30.86
C ASP A 76 21.98 19.56 -32.21
N GLU A 77 21.33 20.35 -33.07
CA GLU A 77 21.25 20.28 -34.55
C GLU A 77 20.55 19.07 -35.21
#